data_AF-A0A2V8F997-F1
#
_entry.id   AF-A0A2V8F997-F1
#
_cell.length_a   1.000
_cell.length_b   1.000
_cell.length_c   1.000
_cell.angle_alpha   90.00
_cell.angle_beta   90.00
_cell.angle_gamma   90.00
#
_symmetry.space_group_name_H-M   'P 1'
#
loop_
_entity.id
_entity.type
_entity.pdbx_description
1 polymer ?
#
loop_
_entity_poly.entity_id
_entity_poly.type
_entity_poly.pdbx_seq_one_letter_code
_entity_poly.pdbx_strand_id
1 'polypeptide(L)'
;MHVTVLYRRTTVSVLWAALLAWPTAGAAQTYTQPDQCDFMTSAGWLNTTAHETHPLAKATFAVAGGCKDGSVTWGHLDYTDEGNGLNVTSTSITAYIWGGNDGADPKTGRAHGTRFICGTATTNLFGDVDFGVMANDGGEPRNSDGFIIRLRNKAGSTVYMSENPQEDFTLGSSGSSGGNIQLHTPSGGSFGGSCPAFFQG
;
A
#
# COMPACT_ATOMS: atom_id res chain seq x y z
N MET A 1 -22.08 15.48 62.07
CA MET A 1 -21.15 15.11 63.15
C MET A 1 -19.77 14.99 62.53
N HIS A 2 -18.88 15.91 62.88
CA HIS A 2 -17.48 15.92 62.48
C HIS A 2 -16.71 14.84 63.25
N VAL A 3 -15.88 14.07 62.56
CA VAL A 3 -14.76 13.35 63.17
C VAL A 3 -13.52 13.55 62.30
N THR A 4 -12.61 14.39 62.79
CA THR A 4 -11.27 14.59 62.26
C THR A 4 -10.31 13.75 63.10
N VAL A 5 -9.54 12.85 62.48
CA VAL A 5 -8.42 12.15 63.15
C VAL A 5 -7.10 12.58 62.49
N LEU A 6 -6.18 13.04 63.34
CA LEU A 6 -4.87 13.59 63.01
C LEU A 6 -3.80 12.49 62.83
N TYR A 7 -3.13 12.57 61.67
CA TYR A 7 -1.68 12.53 61.42
C TYR A 7 -0.76 11.50 62.12
N ARG A 8 -0.03 10.72 61.30
CA ARG A 8 1.35 10.30 61.62
C ARG A 8 2.22 10.27 60.36
N ARG A 9 3.19 11.20 60.30
CA ARG A 9 4.28 11.25 59.30
C ARG A 9 5.28 10.14 59.58
N THR A 10 5.65 9.39 58.54
CA THR A 10 6.92 8.65 58.50
C THR A 10 7.50 8.79 57.11
N THR A 11 8.61 9.52 56.98
CA THR A 11 9.42 9.66 55.77
C THR A 11 10.45 8.53 55.70
N VAL A 12 10.56 7.84 54.56
CA VAL A 12 11.80 7.18 54.11
C VAL A 12 11.88 7.29 52.58
N SER A 13 12.95 7.93 52.10
CA SER A 13 13.32 8.09 50.70
C SER A 13 13.93 6.80 50.14
N VAL A 14 13.58 6.41 48.91
CA VAL A 14 14.50 5.66 48.02
C VAL A 14 14.20 6.06 46.56
N LEU A 15 15.19 6.71 45.93
CA LEU A 15 15.29 6.88 44.48
C LEU A 15 15.65 5.54 43.85
N TRP A 16 14.85 5.06 42.89
CA TRP A 16 15.31 4.20 41.81
C TRP A 16 14.57 4.55 40.53
N ALA A 17 15.28 5.19 39.61
CA ALA A 17 14.90 5.24 38.21
C ALA A 17 15.05 3.82 37.63
N ALA A 18 13.95 3.25 37.16
CA ALA A 18 13.99 2.14 36.23
C ALA A 18 13.22 2.61 34.98
N LEU A 19 13.98 3.06 33.97
CA LEU A 19 13.50 3.11 32.59
C LEU A 19 13.05 1.70 32.23
N LEU A 20 11.75 1.46 32.26
CA LEU A 20 11.18 0.30 31.60
C LEU A 20 11.31 0.54 30.10
N ALA A 21 12.38 0.02 29.54
CA ALA A 21 12.50 -0.18 28.11
C ALA A 21 11.31 -1.03 27.67
N TRP A 22 10.38 -0.42 26.93
CA TRP A 22 9.39 -1.17 26.19
C TRP A 22 10.13 -1.91 25.07
N PRO A 23 10.01 -3.24 24.96
CA PRO A 23 10.55 -3.93 23.81
C PRO A 23 9.76 -3.47 22.58
N THR A 24 10.36 -2.66 21.72
CA THR A 24 9.91 -2.49 20.34
C THR A 24 10.34 -3.72 19.57
N ALA A 25 9.53 -4.76 19.63
CA ALA A 25 9.48 -5.76 18.59
C ALA A 25 8.17 -5.50 17.83
N GLY A 26 8.28 -4.83 16.67
CA GLY A 26 7.22 -4.88 15.68
C GLY A 26 6.95 -6.35 15.39
N ALA A 27 5.75 -6.82 15.73
CA ALA A 27 5.34 -8.14 15.32
C ALA A 27 5.20 -8.08 13.80
N ALA A 28 6.07 -8.80 13.07
CA ALA A 28 5.87 -9.02 11.64
C ALA A 28 4.44 -9.53 11.46
N GLN A 29 3.59 -8.72 10.80
CA GLN A 29 2.19 -9.07 10.61
C GLN A 29 2.12 -10.33 9.73
N THR A 30 1.81 -11.47 10.33
CA THR A 30 1.54 -12.70 9.59
C THR A 30 0.13 -12.60 9.02
N TYR A 31 0.02 -12.09 7.79
CA TYR A 31 -1.23 -12.20 7.04
C TYR A 31 -1.40 -13.66 6.61
N THR A 32 -2.56 -14.26 6.90
CA THR A 32 -2.91 -15.57 6.33
C THR A 32 -3.27 -15.33 4.86
N GLN A 33 -2.38 -15.72 3.96
CA GLN A 33 -2.52 -15.52 2.52
C GLN A 33 -3.04 -16.81 1.87
N PRO A 34 -3.83 -16.74 0.78
CA PRO A 34 -4.20 -17.93 0.03
C PRO A 34 -2.98 -18.66 -0.52
N ASP A 35 -3.02 -20.00 -0.53
CA ASP A 35 -1.90 -20.85 -0.98
C ASP A 35 -1.67 -20.79 -2.50
N GLN A 36 -2.68 -20.38 -3.26
CA GLN A 36 -2.58 -20.21 -4.72
C GLN A 36 -2.35 -18.76 -5.06
N CYS A 37 -1.11 -18.43 -5.41
CA CYS A 37 -0.76 -17.10 -5.86
C CYS A 37 -1.10 -16.88 -7.34
N ASP A 38 -1.31 -15.61 -7.69
CA ASP A 38 -1.72 -15.11 -9.00
C ASP A 38 -0.80 -13.99 -9.47
N PHE A 39 -1.19 -13.31 -10.56
CA PHE A 39 -0.55 -12.08 -11.00
C PHE A 39 -1.58 -11.05 -11.45
N MET A 40 -1.20 -9.78 -11.34
CA MET A 40 -2.00 -8.64 -11.70
C MET A 40 -1.27 -7.79 -12.71
N THR A 41 -2.01 -7.31 -13.71
CA THR A 41 -1.53 -6.32 -14.68
C THR A 41 -2.49 -5.16 -14.71
N SER A 42 -1.95 -3.95 -14.80
CA SER A 42 -2.74 -2.74 -14.74
C SER A 42 -2.04 -1.62 -15.50
N ALA A 43 -2.82 -0.82 -16.21
CA ALA A 43 -2.36 0.42 -16.81
C ALA A 43 -3.52 1.40 -16.91
N GLY A 44 -3.21 2.69 -16.82
CA GLY A 44 -4.25 3.71 -16.81
C GLY A 44 -3.76 5.07 -16.38
N TRP A 45 -4.72 5.86 -15.93
CA TRP A 45 -4.55 7.20 -15.41
C TRP A 45 -5.65 7.51 -14.40
N LEU A 46 -5.32 8.39 -13.47
CA LEU A 46 -6.21 8.99 -12.49
C LEU A 46 -5.95 10.49 -12.42
N ASN A 47 -6.91 11.25 -11.91
CA ASN A 47 -6.66 12.60 -11.46
C ASN A 47 -6.44 12.59 -9.95
N THR A 48 -5.40 13.27 -9.48
CA THR A 48 -5.06 13.33 -8.05
C THR A 48 -4.55 14.72 -7.70
N THR A 49 -4.68 15.10 -6.43
CA THR A 49 -3.94 16.23 -5.82
C THR A 49 -2.67 15.78 -5.12
N ALA A 50 -2.37 14.48 -5.16
CA ALA A 50 -1.33 13.80 -4.41
C ALA A 50 -1.31 14.25 -2.94
N HIS A 51 -2.44 14.05 -2.27
CA HIS A 51 -2.67 14.48 -0.89
C HIS A 51 -2.41 15.99 -0.70
N GLU A 52 -3.06 16.80 -1.54
CA GLU A 52 -3.04 18.28 -1.50
C GLU A 52 -1.67 18.93 -1.77
N THR A 53 -0.72 18.20 -2.37
CA THR A 53 0.59 18.76 -2.75
C THR A 53 0.53 19.62 -4.01
N HIS A 54 -0.51 19.45 -4.85
CA HIS A 54 -0.81 20.28 -6.01
C HIS A 54 -2.32 20.31 -6.33
N PRO A 55 -2.79 21.26 -7.17
CA PRO A 55 -4.15 21.22 -7.73
C PRO A 55 -4.41 19.94 -8.52
N LEU A 56 -5.67 19.54 -8.67
CA LEU A 56 -6.05 18.32 -9.40
C LEU A 56 -5.34 18.23 -10.76
N ALA A 57 -4.51 17.20 -10.92
CA ALA A 57 -3.72 16.95 -12.12
C ALA A 57 -3.73 15.47 -12.48
N LYS A 58 -3.39 15.18 -13.74
CA LYS A 58 -3.36 13.82 -14.26
C LYS A 58 -2.11 13.10 -13.78
N ALA A 59 -2.30 11.85 -13.36
CA ALA A 59 -1.24 10.88 -13.17
C ALA A 59 -1.48 9.64 -14.04
N THR A 60 -0.44 9.08 -14.63
CA THR A 60 -0.48 7.84 -15.43
C THR A 60 0.31 6.74 -14.74
N PHE A 61 -0.10 5.49 -14.99
CA PHE A 61 0.59 4.33 -14.43
C PHE A 61 0.59 3.13 -15.38
N ALA A 62 1.61 2.31 -15.23
CA ALA A 62 1.67 0.93 -15.66
C ALA A 62 2.26 0.10 -14.53
N VAL A 63 1.57 -0.94 -14.09
CA VAL A 63 2.02 -1.79 -12.99
C VAL A 63 1.73 -3.24 -13.30
N ALA A 64 2.68 -4.10 -12.98
CA ALA A 64 2.47 -5.53 -12.92
C ALA A 64 3.13 -6.08 -11.66
N GLY A 65 2.53 -7.11 -11.08
CA GLY A 65 3.05 -7.77 -9.89
C GLY A 65 2.44 -9.15 -9.79
N GLY A 66 3.20 -10.13 -9.31
CA GLY A 66 2.65 -11.47 -9.14
C GLY A 66 3.66 -12.54 -8.80
N CYS A 67 3.12 -13.73 -8.57
CA CYS A 67 3.88 -14.95 -8.48
C CYS A 67 4.02 -15.58 -9.86
N LYS A 68 5.05 -15.23 -10.61
CA LYS A 68 5.30 -15.84 -11.93
C LYS A 68 6.54 -16.71 -11.87
N ASP A 69 6.46 -17.89 -12.49
CA ASP A 69 7.57 -18.86 -12.56
C ASP A 69 8.12 -19.25 -11.16
N GLY A 70 7.25 -19.29 -10.14
CA GLY A 70 7.62 -19.63 -8.76
C GLY A 70 8.26 -18.49 -7.96
N SER A 71 8.36 -17.27 -8.52
CA SER A 71 8.89 -16.09 -7.83
C SER A 71 7.79 -15.07 -7.53
N VAL A 72 7.75 -14.58 -6.29
CA VAL A 72 6.83 -13.52 -5.81
C VAL A 72 7.25 -12.11 -6.21
N THR A 73 8.39 -11.98 -6.92
CA THR A 73 9.01 -10.70 -7.27
C THR A 73 8.97 -10.41 -8.77
N TRP A 74 8.04 -11.01 -9.50
CA TRP A 74 7.81 -10.65 -10.89
C TRP A 74 6.98 -9.37 -10.98
N GLY A 75 7.37 -8.45 -11.87
CA GLY A 75 6.59 -7.25 -12.13
C GLY A 75 7.44 -6.01 -12.45
N HIS A 76 6.75 -4.87 -12.51
CA HIS A 76 7.33 -3.55 -12.67
C HIS A 76 6.32 -2.47 -12.23
N LEU A 77 6.79 -1.25 -12.10
CA LEU A 77 5.98 -0.04 -11.97
C LEU A 77 6.63 1.10 -12.78
N ASP A 78 5.81 1.77 -13.57
CA ASP A 78 6.06 3.13 -14.05
C ASP A 78 4.90 4.02 -13.63
N TYR A 79 5.19 5.18 -13.05
CA TYR A 79 4.20 6.15 -12.61
C TYR A 79 4.68 7.57 -12.87
N THR A 80 3.81 8.40 -13.45
CA THR A 80 4.07 9.82 -13.69
C THR A 80 2.91 10.63 -13.14
N ASP A 81 3.21 11.64 -12.33
CA ASP A 81 2.23 12.63 -11.86
C ASP A 81 2.61 14.01 -12.41
N GLU A 82 1.77 14.52 -13.30
CA GLU A 82 2.00 15.77 -14.01
C GLU A 82 1.90 17.00 -13.09
N GLY A 83 1.20 16.91 -11.95
CA GLY A 83 1.00 18.02 -11.04
C GLY A 83 2.25 18.36 -10.23
N ASN A 84 2.97 17.33 -9.76
CA ASN A 84 4.28 17.48 -9.13
C ASN A 84 5.45 17.45 -10.14
N GLY A 85 5.20 16.98 -11.36
CA GLY A 85 6.27 16.61 -12.30
C GLY A 85 7.07 15.39 -11.84
N LEU A 86 6.44 14.49 -11.08
CA LEU A 86 7.05 13.29 -10.52
C LEU A 86 7.10 12.18 -11.58
N ASN A 87 8.23 11.49 -11.67
CA ASN A 87 8.41 10.25 -12.40
C ASN A 87 8.97 9.19 -11.46
N VAL A 88 8.42 7.98 -11.54
CA VAL A 88 8.78 6.83 -10.73
C VAL A 88 8.96 5.64 -11.67
N THR A 89 10.11 4.97 -11.57
CA THR A 89 10.35 3.71 -12.27
C THR A 89 10.88 2.69 -11.26
N SER A 90 10.22 1.53 -11.17
CA SER A 90 10.65 0.45 -10.28
C SER A 90 12.03 -0.06 -10.67
N THR A 91 12.84 -0.36 -9.67
CA THR A 91 14.10 -1.09 -9.81
C THR A 91 13.96 -2.55 -9.38
N SER A 92 13.01 -2.87 -8.50
CA SER A 92 12.69 -4.25 -8.13
C SER A 92 11.27 -4.36 -7.59
N ILE A 93 10.71 -5.58 -7.63
CA ILE A 93 9.53 -5.97 -6.85
C ILE A 93 10.03 -6.69 -5.59
N THR A 94 9.51 -6.31 -4.42
CA THR A 94 9.87 -6.89 -3.13
C THR A 94 8.71 -7.61 -2.46
N ALA A 95 7.48 -7.35 -2.90
CA ALA A 95 6.31 -8.04 -2.39
C ALA A 95 5.16 -8.10 -3.38
N TYR A 96 4.41 -9.19 -3.26
CA TYR A 96 3.09 -9.33 -3.83
C TYR A 96 2.18 -9.92 -2.75
N ILE A 97 1.22 -9.11 -2.29
CA ILE A 97 0.44 -9.41 -1.08
C ILE A 97 -1.05 -9.35 -1.41
N TRP A 98 -1.80 -10.33 -0.93
CA TRP A 98 -3.25 -10.39 -0.98
C TRP A 98 -3.88 -9.26 -0.17
N GLY A 99 -4.75 -8.48 -0.82
CA GLY A 99 -5.51 -7.40 -0.23
C GLY A 99 -7.01 -7.69 -0.05
N GLY A 100 -7.48 -8.89 -0.42
CA GLY A 100 -8.87 -9.30 -0.27
C GLY A 100 -9.82 -8.88 -1.39
N ASN A 101 -11.11 -9.07 -1.15
CA ASN A 101 -12.21 -8.91 -2.12
C ASN A 101 -12.15 -9.88 -3.30
N ASP A 102 -11.57 -11.05 -3.08
CA ASP A 102 -11.45 -12.05 -4.12
C ASP A 102 -12.81 -12.66 -4.45
N GLY A 103 -13.07 -12.77 -5.75
CA GLY A 103 -14.27 -13.39 -6.26
C GLY A 103 -14.12 -13.77 -7.72
N ALA A 104 -15.20 -14.29 -8.30
CA ALA A 104 -15.28 -14.57 -9.72
C ALA A 104 -16.54 -13.92 -10.29
N ASP A 105 -16.42 -13.27 -11.45
CA ASP A 105 -17.58 -12.77 -12.17
C ASP A 105 -18.49 -13.97 -12.52
N PRO A 106 -19.77 -13.95 -12.12
CA PRO A 106 -20.66 -15.12 -12.23
C PRO A 106 -21.00 -15.47 -13.69
N LYS A 107 -20.73 -14.59 -14.67
CA LYS A 107 -21.04 -14.82 -16.08
C LYS A 107 -19.84 -15.34 -16.87
N THR A 108 -18.66 -14.82 -16.58
CA THR A 108 -17.42 -15.06 -17.33
C THR A 108 -16.46 -15.96 -16.57
N GLY A 109 -16.64 -16.12 -15.25
CA GLY A 109 -15.75 -16.86 -14.37
C GLY A 109 -14.41 -16.16 -14.13
N ARG A 110 -14.25 -14.90 -14.56
CA ARG A 110 -13.00 -14.14 -14.38
C ARG A 110 -12.80 -13.78 -12.93
N ALA A 111 -11.59 -14.03 -12.44
CA ALA A 111 -11.21 -13.65 -11.09
C ALA A 111 -11.10 -12.12 -10.98
N HIS A 112 -11.47 -11.60 -9.81
CA HIS A 112 -11.26 -10.21 -9.42
C HIS A 112 -10.78 -10.16 -7.97
N GLY A 113 -10.27 -9.02 -7.52
CA GLY A 113 -9.75 -8.85 -6.17
C GLY A 113 -8.67 -7.79 -6.05
N THR A 114 -8.12 -7.67 -4.84
CA THR A 114 -7.19 -6.59 -4.48
C THR A 114 -5.81 -7.13 -4.16
N ARG A 115 -4.77 -6.46 -4.65
CA ARG A 115 -3.38 -6.85 -4.45
C ARG A 115 -2.54 -5.64 -4.07
N PHE A 116 -1.58 -5.84 -3.17
CA PHE A 116 -0.50 -4.89 -2.94
C PHE A 116 0.74 -5.34 -3.70
N ILE A 117 1.27 -4.46 -4.53
CA ILE A 117 2.49 -4.66 -5.32
C ILE A 117 3.52 -3.68 -4.77
N CYS A 118 4.61 -4.18 -4.21
CA CYS A 118 5.59 -3.34 -3.54
C CYS A 118 6.98 -3.62 -4.04
N GLY A 119 7.86 -2.64 -3.89
CA GLY A 119 9.20 -2.72 -4.44
C GLY A 119 10.06 -1.52 -4.13
N THR A 120 11.18 -1.44 -4.82
CA THR A 120 12.05 -0.26 -4.83
C THR A 120 11.92 0.48 -6.14
N ALA A 121 12.08 1.80 -6.12
CA ALA A 121 12.02 2.63 -7.32
C ALA A 121 13.03 3.78 -7.25
N THR A 122 13.39 4.31 -8.42
CA THR A 122 14.08 5.60 -8.53
C THR A 122 13.07 6.67 -8.93
N THR A 123 13.28 7.88 -8.43
CA THR A 123 12.44 9.03 -8.76
C THR A 123 13.28 10.26 -9.08
N ASN A 124 12.72 11.18 -9.87
CA ASN A 124 13.37 12.46 -10.16
C ASN A 124 13.26 13.49 -9.01
N LEU A 125 12.32 13.32 -8.07
CA LEU A 125 12.09 14.28 -6.98
C LEU A 125 12.61 13.82 -5.62
N PHE A 126 12.60 12.51 -5.34
CA PHE A 126 12.87 11.95 -4.01
C PHE A 126 14.07 10.99 -3.97
N GLY A 127 14.74 10.77 -5.11
CA GLY A 127 15.79 9.77 -5.26
C GLY A 127 15.23 8.35 -5.13
N ASP A 128 16.00 7.47 -4.48
CA ASP A 128 15.61 6.08 -4.27
C ASP A 128 14.58 5.94 -3.15
N VAL A 129 13.48 5.26 -3.45
CA VAL A 129 12.33 5.07 -2.54
C VAL A 129 11.92 3.60 -2.47
N ASP A 130 11.17 3.26 -1.44
CA ASP A 130 10.30 2.09 -1.42
C ASP A 130 8.93 2.53 -1.93
N PHE A 131 8.34 1.77 -2.85
CA PHE A 131 6.99 2.01 -3.34
C PHE A 131 6.04 0.91 -2.86
N GLY A 132 4.77 1.28 -2.76
CA GLY A 132 3.66 0.35 -2.66
C GLY A 132 2.53 0.83 -3.55
N VAL A 133 1.96 -0.10 -4.30
CA VAL A 133 0.73 0.09 -5.06
C VAL A 133 -0.35 -0.81 -4.48
N MET A 134 -1.53 -0.26 -4.21
CA MET A 134 -2.75 -1.04 -4.02
C MET A 134 -3.53 -1.00 -5.34
N ALA A 135 -3.74 -2.17 -5.93
CA ALA A 135 -4.46 -2.34 -7.18
C ALA A 135 -5.66 -3.25 -6.94
N ASN A 136 -6.86 -2.77 -7.26
CA ASN A 136 -8.10 -3.51 -7.16
C ASN A 136 -8.66 -3.75 -8.56
N ASP A 137 -8.87 -5.02 -8.91
CA ASP A 137 -9.76 -5.42 -9.99
C ASP A 137 -11.16 -5.54 -9.39
N GLY A 138 -12.08 -4.68 -9.83
CA GLY A 138 -13.44 -4.66 -9.33
C GLY A 138 -14.36 -5.68 -10.01
N GLY A 139 -13.84 -6.45 -10.98
CA GLY A 139 -14.59 -7.32 -11.84
C GLY A 139 -15.35 -6.56 -12.93
N GLU A 140 -15.86 -7.30 -13.91
CA GLU A 140 -16.64 -6.70 -15.00
C GLU A 140 -18.13 -6.50 -14.65
N PRO A 141 -18.77 -5.41 -15.14
CA PRO A 141 -18.25 -4.40 -16.08
C PRO A 141 -17.27 -3.40 -15.44
N ARG A 142 -16.22 -3.06 -16.21
CA ARG A 142 -14.91 -2.41 -15.93
C ARG A 142 -14.91 -1.03 -15.24
N ASN A 143 -15.75 -0.79 -14.23
CA ASN A 143 -16.03 0.56 -13.69
C ASN A 143 -15.79 0.69 -12.17
N SER A 144 -15.04 -0.23 -11.59
CA SER A 144 -14.81 -0.31 -10.13
C SER A 144 -13.36 -0.64 -9.78
N ASP A 145 -12.47 -0.67 -10.76
CA ASP A 145 -11.06 -0.90 -10.52
C ASP A 145 -10.47 0.25 -9.71
N GLY A 146 -9.50 -0.01 -8.84
CA GLY A 146 -8.92 1.01 -7.96
C GLY A 146 -7.40 1.03 -8.01
N PHE A 147 -6.81 2.22 -8.01
CA PHE A 147 -5.36 2.40 -7.97
C PHE A 147 -4.94 3.42 -6.93
N ILE A 148 -4.04 3.02 -6.02
CA ILE A 148 -3.37 3.91 -5.06
C ILE A 148 -1.88 3.62 -5.08
N ILE A 149 -1.04 4.65 -5.00
CA ILE A 149 0.41 4.53 -4.81
C ILE A 149 0.87 5.32 -3.58
N ARG A 150 1.84 4.77 -2.85
CA ARG A 150 2.60 5.46 -1.80
C ARG A 150 4.10 5.29 -2.05
N LEU A 151 4.87 6.34 -1.78
CA LEU A 151 6.34 6.31 -1.79
C LEU A 151 6.88 6.65 -0.41
N ARG A 152 7.88 5.88 0.03
CA ARG A 152 8.56 6.05 1.31
C ARG A 152 10.05 6.19 1.07
N ASN A 153 10.67 7.21 1.65
CA ASN A 153 12.11 7.35 1.58
C ASN A 153 12.82 6.32 2.48
N LYS A 154 14.13 6.16 2.32
CA LYS A 154 14.93 5.20 3.11
C LYS A 154 15.06 5.56 4.60
N ALA A 155 14.71 6.78 4.98
CA ALA A 155 14.58 7.19 6.39
C ALA A 155 13.24 6.75 7.01
N GLY A 156 12.35 6.13 6.23
CA GLY A 156 11.06 5.65 6.71
C GLY A 156 9.97 6.72 6.75
N SER A 157 10.10 7.84 6.04
CA SER A 157 9.03 8.83 5.91
C SER A 157 8.28 8.66 4.58
N THR A 158 6.94 8.72 4.61
CA THR A 158 6.14 8.85 3.39
C THR A 158 6.47 10.21 2.75
N VAL A 159 6.86 10.18 1.48
CA VAL A 159 7.22 11.37 0.70
C VAL A 159 6.23 11.67 -0.42
N TYR A 160 5.37 10.69 -0.74
CA TYR A 160 4.32 10.84 -1.73
C TYR A 160 3.19 9.86 -1.45
N MET A 161 1.95 10.26 -1.70
CA MET A 161 0.81 9.35 -1.79
C MET A 161 -0.23 9.94 -2.75
N SER A 162 -0.82 9.09 -3.59
CA SER A 162 -1.89 9.52 -4.50
C SER A 162 -3.23 9.63 -3.80
N GLU A 163 -3.41 8.93 -2.68
CA GLU A 163 -4.71 8.91 -2.00
C GLU A 163 -4.98 10.20 -1.20
N ASN A 164 -6.22 10.66 -1.28
CA ASN A 164 -6.78 11.80 -0.61
C ASN A 164 -8.24 11.44 -0.26
N PRO A 165 -8.70 11.57 1.01
CA PRO A 165 -10.06 11.17 1.41
C PRO A 165 -11.19 11.85 0.62
N GLN A 166 -10.90 12.94 -0.07
CA GLN A 166 -11.86 13.71 -0.86
C GLN A 166 -11.91 13.31 -2.35
N GLU A 167 -11.08 12.37 -2.79
CA GLU A 167 -10.95 11.97 -4.20
C GLU A 167 -11.45 10.54 -4.46
N ASP A 168 -11.91 10.30 -5.68
CA ASP A 168 -12.30 8.97 -6.17
C ASP A 168 -11.11 8.32 -6.91
N PHE A 169 -10.62 7.20 -6.39
CA PHE A 169 -9.54 6.40 -6.99
C PHE A 169 -10.05 5.28 -7.89
N THR A 170 -11.36 5.24 -8.13
CA THR A 170 -11.99 4.31 -9.06
C THR A 170 -11.60 4.69 -10.48
N LEU A 171 -11.19 3.71 -11.28
CA LEU A 171 -10.87 3.87 -12.68
C LEU A 171 -12.13 3.70 -13.52
N GLY A 172 -12.31 4.59 -14.51
CA GLY A 172 -13.42 4.51 -15.45
C GLY A 172 -14.75 5.06 -14.91
N SER A 173 -14.78 5.59 -13.68
CA SER A 173 -15.90 6.39 -13.18
C SER A 173 -15.82 7.82 -13.75
N SER A 174 -16.85 8.25 -14.48
CA SER A 174 -17.16 9.66 -14.76
C SER A 174 -16.07 10.56 -15.39
N GLY A 175 -15.19 10.04 -16.25
CA GLY A 175 -14.28 10.87 -17.06
C GLY A 175 -13.15 11.56 -16.27
N SER A 176 -12.98 11.21 -15.00
CA SER A 176 -11.91 11.72 -14.11
C SER A 176 -10.76 10.72 -13.94
N SER A 177 -10.88 9.52 -14.51
CA SER A 177 -9.90 8.45 -14.50
C SER A 177 -10.18 7.47 -15.64
N GLY A 178 -9.23 6.64 -16.00
CA GLY A 178 -9.42 5.59 -16.99
C GLY A 178 -8.27 4.60 -17.00
N GLY A 179 -8.56 3.34 -17.28
CA GLY A 179 -7.57 2.28 -17.17
C GLY A 179 -8.26 0.94 -17.04
N ASN A 180 -7.46 -0.09 -16.85
CA ASN A 180 -7.96 -1.44 -16.66
C ASN A 180 -6.98 -2.23 -15.80
N ILE A 181 -7.47 -2.75 -14.69
CA ILE A 181 -6.76 -3.63 -13.77
C ILE A 181 -7.32 -5.03 -13.98
N GLN A 182 -6.45 -6.01 -14.17
CA GLN A 182 -6.87 -7.40 -14.37
C GLN A 182 -6.09 -8.30 -13.45
N LEU A 183 -6.84 -9.06 -12.65
CA LEU A 183 -6.35 -10.21 -11.94
C LEU A 183 -6.37 -11.42 -12.87
N HIS A 184 -5.24 -12.11 -12.96
CA HIS A 184 -5.09 -13.29 -13.79
C HIS A 184 -5.10 -14.55 -12.94
N THR A 185 -5.41 -15.68 -13.56
CA THR A 185 -5.52 -16.96 -12.87
C THR A 185 -4.21 -17.39 -12.22
N PRO A 186 -4.28 -18.26 -11.19
CA PRO A 186 -3.12 -18.63 -10.38
C PRO A 186 -1.95 -19.17 -11.22
N SER A 187 -0.75 -18.66 -10.95
CA SER A 187 0.48 -18.99 -11.68
C SER A 187 1.48 -19.81 -10.85
N GLY A 188 1.04 -20.30 -9.68
CA GLY A 188 1.85 -21.09 -8.75
C GLY A 188 2.76 -20.21 -7.87
N GLY A 189 3.12 -20.71 -6.68
CA GLY A 189 3.81 -19.95 -5.64
C GLY A 189 2.85 -19.41 -4.57
N SER A 190 3.38 -18.63 -3.63
CA SER A 190 2.64 -18.11 -2.47
C SER A 190 2.88 -16.62 -2.31
N PHE A 191 1.86 -15.85 -1.93
CA PHE A 191 2.03 -14.43 -1.64
C PHE A 191 3.07 -14.18 -0.54
N GLY A 192 3.65 -12.98 -0.54
CA GLY A 192 4.57 -12.58 0.51
C GLY A 192 5.51 -11.45 0.10
N GLY A 193 6.53 -11.23 0.93
CA GLY A 193 7.53 -10.20 0.75
C GLY A 193 7.43 -9.05 1.74
N SER A 194 8.17 -7.97 1.49
CA SER A 194 8.17 -6.76 2.33
C SER A 194 7.59 -5.56 1.60
N CYS A 195 6.66 -4.85 2.25
CA CYS A 195 6.02 -3.65 1.72
C CYS A 195 6.08 -2.46 2.70
N PRO A 196 7.27 -1.84 2.89
CA PRO A 196 7.43 -0.74 3.85
C PRO A 196 6.56 0.49 3.57
N ALA A 197 6.10 0.67 2.33
CA ALA A 197 5.24 1.80 1.94
C ALA A 197 3.81 1.70 2.51
N PHE A 198 3.30 0.49 2.78
CA PHE A 198 1.97 0.28 3.37
C PHE A 198 2.01 -0.28 4.78
N PHE A 199 2.93 -1.18 5.08
CA PHE A 199 3.00 -1.90 6.34
C PHE A 199 4.33 -1.60 7.03
N GLN A 200 4.28 -0.98 8.20
CA GLN A 200 5.46 -0.87 9.06
C GLN A 200 5.74 -2.26 9.65
N GLY A 201 6.94 -2.77 9.44
CA GLY A 201 7.43 -4.00 10.08
C GLY A 201 7.64 -3.81 11.58
#